data_AF-X1BBF5-F1
#
_entry.id   AF-X1BBF5-F1
#
_cell.length_a   1.000
_cell.length_b   1.000
_cell.length_c   1.000
_cell.angle_alpha   90.00
_cell.angle_beta   90.00
_cell.angle_gamma   90.00
#
_symmetry.space_group_name_H-M   'P 1'
#
loop_
_entity.id
_entity.type
_entity.pdbx_description
1 polymer ?
#
loop_
_entity_poly.entity_id
_entity_poly.type
_entity_poly.pdbx_seq_one_letter_code
_entity_poly.pdbx_strand_id
1 'polypeptide(L)' 'YILIKKDYFSELNEVFNEKPLSVQNVLILGGSRIGIQTAAILTKLSINTKLIERDKEKCEKIAESLPHTLVINGDGTN' A
#
# COMPACT_ATOMS: atom_id res chain seq x y z
N TYR A 1 12.95 -19.94 -5.79
CA TYR A 1 13.75 -19.12 -4.85
C TYR A 1 15.18 -19.08 -5.39
N ILE A 2 15.77 -17.89 -5.58
CA ILE A 2 17.12 -17.71 -6.13
C ILE A 2 17.98 -17.03 -5.06
N LEU A 3 19.22 -17.49 -4.89
CA LEU A 3 20.21 -16.86 -3.99
C LEU A 3 21.04 -15.87 -4.80
N ILE A 4 20.92 -14.59 -4.44
CA ILE A 4 21.52 -13.48 -5.16
C ILE A 4 21.95 -12.41 -4.15
N LYS A 5 23.10 -11.79 -4.39
CA LYS A 5 23.54 -10.61 -3.64
C LYS A 5 22.58 -9.46 -3.91
N LYS A 6 22.16 -8.75 -2.85
CA LYS A 6 21.19 -7.65 -2.90
C LYS A 6 21.48 -6.62 -4.00
N ASP A 7 22.75 -6.32 -4.23
CA ASP A 7 23.19 -5.33 -5.21
C ASP A 7 22.81 -5.67 -6.66
N TYR A 8 22.61 -6.96 -6.96
CA TYR A 8 22.25 -7.45 -8.29
C TYR A 8 20.74 -7.60 -8.49
N PHE A 9 19.91 -7.24 -7.51
CA PHE A 9 18.46 -7.46 -7.59
C PHE A 9 17.82 -6.73 -8.77
N SER A 10 18.30 -5.52 -9.08
CA SER A 10 17.80 -4.70 -10.20
C SER A 10 18.00 -5.37 -11.56
N GLU A 11 19.10 -6.11 -11.72
CA GLU A 11 19.49 -6.80 -12.95
C GLU A 11 18.62 -8.04 -13.23
N LEU A 12 17.91 -8.56 -12.22
CA LEU A 12 17.03 -9.72 -12.40
C LEU A 12 15.89 -9.44 -13.39
N ASN A 13 15.36 -8.21 -13.41
CA ASN A 13 14.26 -7.86 -14.30
C ASN A 13 14.68 -7.99 -15.79
N GLU A 14 15.95 -7.72 -16.10
CA GLU A 14 16.51 -7.90 -17.44
C GLU A 14 16.65 -9.37 -17.80
N VAL A 15 17.12 -10.19 -16.84
CA VAL A 15 17.27 -11.65 -17.02
C VAL A 15 15.92 -12.33 -17.24
N PHE A 16 14.89 -11.92 -16.51
CA PHE A 16 13.54 -12.49 -16.64
C PHE A 16 12.71 -11.84 -17.75
N ASN A 17 13.23 -10.78 -18.39
CA ASN A 17 12.50 -9.94 -19.36
C ASN A 17 11.12 -9.50 -18.82
N GLU A 18 11.00 -9.39 -17.49
CA GLU A 18 9.79 -8.96 -16.81
C GLU A 18 9.89 -7.46 -16.56
N LYS A 19 8.91 -6.72 -17.07
CA LYS A 19 8.77 -5.32 -16.70
C LYS A 19 8.16 -5.27 -15.30
N PRO A 20 8.74 -4.50 -14.35
CA PRO A 20 8.11 -4.32 -13.07
C PRO A 20 6.69 -3.78 -13.28
N LEU A 21 5.70 -4.48 -12.72
CA LEU A 21 4.33 -4.00 -12.75
C LEU A 21 4.30 -2.63 -12.08
N SER A 22 3.94 -1.59 -12.84
CA SER A 22 3.71 -0.27 -12.25
C SER A 22 2.43 -0.36 -11.43
N VAL A 23 2.56 -0.63 -10.13
CA VAL A 23 1.40 -0.63 -9.23
C VAL A 23 0.99 0.81 -9.02
N GLN A 24 -0.05 1.24 -9.73
CA GLN A 24 -0.54 2.62 -9.64
C GLN A 24 -1.54 2.80 -8.49
N ASN A 25 -2.25 1.73 -8.11
CA ASN A 25 -3.35 1.78 -7.15
C ASN A 25 -3.27 0.61 -6.16
N VAL A 26 -3.44 0.90 -4.87
CA VAL A 26 -3.52 -0.10 -3.79
C VAL A 26 -4.75 0.16 -2.93
N LEU A 27 -5.44 -0.92 -2.57
CA LEU A 27 -6.51 -0.92 -1.56
C LEU A 27 -6.03 -1.67 -0.33
N ILE A 28 -6.17 -1.07 0.85
CA ILE A 28 -5.87 -1.68 2.14
C ILE A 28 -7.18 -1.93 2.86
N LEU A 29 -7.42 -3.19 3.23
CA LEU A 29 -8.57 -3.58 4.04
C LEU A 29 -8.15 -3.65 5.51
N GLY A 30 -8.71 -2.77 6.34
CA GLY A 30 -8.47 -2.68 7.77
C GLY A 30 -7.46 -1.59 8.15
N GLY A 31 -7.88 -0.67 9.04
CA GLY A 31 -7.07 0.41 9.59
C GLY A 31 -6.24 -0.01 10.80
N SER A 32 -5.63 -1.19 10.80
CA SER A 32 -4.72 -1.59 11.89
C SER A 32 -3.46 -0.72 11.88
N ARG A 33 -2.64 -0.81 12.93
CA ARG A 33 -1.33 -0.12 12.97
C ARG A 33 -0.46 -0.45 11.76
N ILE A 34 -0.51 -1.70 11.28
CA ILE A 34 0.22 -2.13 10.08
C ILE A 34 -0.41 -1.50 8.85
N GLY A 35 -1.73 -1.58 8.68
CA GLY A 35 -2.43 -1.01 7.53
C GLY A 35 -2.19 0.50 7.36
N ILE A 36 -2.20 1.24 8.47
CA ILE A 36 -1.92 2.69 8.49
C ILE A 36 -0.46 2.97 8.09
N GLN A 37 0.51 2.21 8.63
CA GLN A 37 1.92 2.39 8.28
C GLN A 37 2.20 2.02 6.83
N THR A 38 1.62 0.92 6.35
CA THR A 38 1.70 0.50 4.96
C THR A 38 1.12 1.59 4.06
N ALA A 39 -0.05 2.14 4.38
CA ALA A 39 -0.65 3.24 3.64
C ALA A 39 0.33 4.41 3.52
N ALA A 40 0.87 4.89 4.65
CA ALA A 40 1.81 6.01 4.68
C ALA A 40 3.07 5.79 3.83
N ILE A 41 3.61 4.57 3.80
CA ILE A 41 4.78 4.23 2.96
C ILE A 41 4.40 4.27 1.48
N LEU A 42 3.27 3.68 1.10
CA LEU A 42 2.81 3.62 -0.28
C LEU A 42 2.54 5.02 -0.84
N THR A 43 1.92 5.91 -0.05
CA THR A 43 1.69 7.30 -0.49
C THR A 43 2.99 8.06 -0.69
N LYS A 44 4.03 7.82 0.12
CA LYS A 44 5.37 8.40 -0.09
C LYS A 44 6.05 7.92 -1.38
N LEU A 45 5.68 6.73 -1.85
CA LEU A 45 6.11 6.18 -3.14
C LEU A 45 5.22 6.63 -4.30
N SER A 46 4.35 7.62 -4.08
CA SER A 46 3.39 8.13 -5.07
C SER A 46 2.39 7.09 -5.58
N ILE A 47 2.11 6.05 -4.78
CA ILE A 47 1.11 5.02 -5.10
C ILE A 47 -0.25 5.49 -4.57
N ASN A 48 -1.26 5.51 -5.46
CA ASN A 48 -2.62 5.89 -5.08
C ASN A 48 -3.19 4.86 -4.11
N THR A 49 -3.40 5.28 -2.86
CA THR A 49 -3.76 4.36 -1.78
C THR A 49 -5.15 4.68 -1.25
N LYS A 50 -5.98 3.65 -1.15
CA LYS A 50 -7.29 3.68 -0.51
C LYS A 50 -7.28 2.77 0.70
N LEU A 51 -7.93 3.17 1.79
CA LEU A 51 -8.02 2.38 3.02
C LEU A 51 -9.48 2.23 3.45
N ILE A 52 -9.92 1.00 3.68
CA ILE A 52 -11.27 0.68 4.19
C ILE A 52 -11.15 0.34 5.67
N GLU A 53 -11.97 0.98 6.50
CA GLU A 53 -12.08 0.69 7.92
C GLU A 53 -13.56 0.79 8.36
N ARG A 54 -13.99 -0.11 9.24
CA ARG A 54 -15.40 -0.22 9.64
C ARG A 54 -15.74 0.77 10.75
N ASP A 55 -14.81 1.02 11.66
CA ASP A 55 -15.03 1.95 12.77
C ASP A 55 -14.95 3.41 12.28
N LYS A 56 -16.04 4.14 12.43
CA LYS A 56 -16.17 5.52 11.93
C LYS A 56 -15.22 6.49 12.64
N GLU A 57 -15.14 6.44 13.97
CA GLU A 57 -14.27 7.33 14.74
C GLU A 57 -12.80 7.10 14.38
N LYS A 58 -12.44 5.85 14.16
CA LYS A 58 -11.12 5.45 13.70
C LYS A 58 -10.85 5.92 12.27
N CYS A 59 -11.82 5.84 11.35
CA CYS A 59 -11.69 6.41 10.00
C CYS A 59 -11.35 7.90 10.04
N GLU A 60 -12.04 8.68 10.87
CA GLU A 60 -11.81 10.12 11.01
C GLU A 60 -10.36 10.39 11.46
N LYS A 61 -9.89 9.71 12.51
CA LYS A 61 -8.49 9.80 12.98
C LYS A 61 -7.47 9.40 11.91
N ILE A 62 -7.74 8.33 11.16
CA ILE A 62 -6.85 7.89 10.08
C ILE A 62 -6.80 8.93 8.97
N ALA A 63 -7.95 9.49 8.56
CA ALA A 63 -8.05 10.49 7.50
C ALA A 63 -7.29 11.77 7.86
N GLU A 64 -7.36 12.21 9.12
CA GLU A 64 -6.54 13.32 9.61
C GLU A 64 -5.04 13.02 9.54
N SER A 65 -4.63 11.79 9.87
CA SER A 65 -3.22 11.38 9.88
C SER A 65 -2.63 11.08 8.49
N LEU A 66 -3.47 10.74 7.51
CA LEU A 66 -3.07 10.32 6.16
C LEU A 66 -3.77 11.18 5.09
N PRO A 67 -3.36 12.46 4.92
CA PRO A 67 -4.08 13.42 4.07
C PRO A 67 -4.07 13.08 2.58
N HIS A 68 -3.21 12.15 2.15
CA HIS A 68 -3.08 11.71 0.76
C HIS A 68 -3.65 10.30 0.51
N THR A 69 -4.36 9.74 1.48
CA THR A 69 -5.00 8.43 1.40
C THR A 69 -6.51 8.60 1.46
N LEU A 70 -7.24 8.02 0.51
CA LEU A 70 -8.70 8.01 0.58
C LEU A 70 -9.14 6.98 1.63
N VAL A 71 -9.70 7.46 2.74
CA VAL A 71 -10.26 6.62 3.80
C VAL A 71 -11.75 6.44 3.57
N ILE A 72 -12.21 5.19 3.53
CA ILE A 72 -13.60 4.81 3.29
C ILE A 72 -14.10 4.11 4.56
N ASN A 73 -15.19 4.63 5.12
CA ASN A 73 -15.88 3.92 6.19
C ASN A 73 -16.76 2.82 5.59
N GLY A 74 -16.42 1.56 5.84
CA GLY A 74 -17.12 0.43 5.25
C GLY A 74 -16.58 -0.91 5.72
N ASP A 75 -17.33 -1.96 5.41
CA ASP A 75 -16.87 -3.33 5.61
C ASP A 75 -16.36 -3.88 4.28
N GLY A 76 -15.11 -4.35 4.26
CA GLY A 76 -14.42 -4.80 3.04
C GLY A 76 -14.85 -6.18 2.55
N THR A 77 -15.82 -6.81 3.22
CA THR A 77 -16.30 -8.17 2.94
C THR A 77 -17.70 -8.24 2.33
N ASN A 78 -18.30 -7.10 1.97
CA ASN A 78 -19.67 -7.01 1.46
C ASN A 78 -19.74 -6.49 0.02
#